data_AF-A0ABD6VVT6-F1
#
_entry.id   AF-A0ABD6VVT6-F1
#
_cell.length_a   1.000
_cell.length_b   1.000
_cell.length_c   1.000
_cell.angle_alpha   90.00
_cell.angle_beta   90.00
_cell.angle_gamma   90.00
#
_symmetry.space_group_name_H-M   'P 1'
#
loop_
_entity.id
_entity.type
_entity.pdbx_description
1 polymer ?
#
loop_
_entity_poly.entity_id
_entity_poly.type
_entity_poly.pdbx_seq_one_letter_code
_entity_poly.pdbx_strand_id
1 'polypeptide(L)'
;MLTNQAIKITNLITWGVSIFISIFLSSLAIWCDNQYIEIKQENIIGIATLLGTFSFTMTGFIAAIGAYIISVSDKKSFLKWKQKGYIYIFYHIYGQSIVFLLISFLTCMAAIITPFYLGLTILKCGVYLLILNIMHIILMTIITLGQMQKK
;
A
#
# COMPACT_ATOMS: atom_id res chain seq x y z
N MET A 1 22.14 -12.43 -12.37
CA MET A 1 20.76 -12.95 -12.35
C MET A 1 20.45 -13.27 -10.90
N LEU A 2 19.31 -12.83 -10.35
CA LEU A 2 18.94 -13.16 -8.98
C LEU A 2 18.67 -14.66 -8.87
N THR A 3 19.18 -15.31 -7.83
CA THR A 3 18.85 -16.71 -7.54
C THR A 3 17.45 -16.81 -6.94
N ASN A 4 16.78 -17.95 -7.13
CA ASN A 4 15.45 -18.19 -6.55
C ASN A 4 15.45 -18.01 -5.02
N GLN A 5 16.54 -18.39 -4.35
CA GLN A 5 16.72 -18.20 -2.92
C GLN A 5 16.79 -16.71 -2.54
N ALA A 6 17.55 -15.90 -3.29
CA ALA A 6 17.63 -14.46 -3.06
C ALA A 6 16.27 -13.76 -3.26
N ILE A 7 15.51 -14.18 -4.28
CA ILE A 7 14.14 -13.67 -4.52
C ILE A 7 13.24 -14.00 -3.33
N LYS A 8 13.22 -15.26 -2.88
CA LYS A 8 12.38 -15.70 -1.76
C LYS A 8 12.70 -14.94 -0.46
N ILE A 9 13.99 -14.77 -0.15
CA ILE A 9 14.43 -14.03 1.04
C ILE A 9 14.03 -12.56 0.94
N THR A 10 14.28 -11.92 -0.20
CA THR A 10 13.92 -10.50 -0.41
C THR A 10 12.42 -10.29 -0.27
N ASN A 11 11.61 -11.19 -0.83
CA ASN A 11 10.15 -11.12 -0.72
C ASN A 11 9.69 -11.27 0.73
N LEU A 12 10.24 -12.24 1.47
CA LEU A 12 9.93 -12.45 2.88
C LEU A 12 10.26 -11.19 3.70
N ILE A 13 11.43 -10.60 3.47
CA ILE A 13 11.86 -9.37 4.13
C ILE A 13 10.90 -8.22 3.80
N THR A 14 10.53 -8.02 2.52
CA THR A 14 9.65 -6.91 2.12
C THR A 14 8.26 -7.01 2.76
N TRP A 15 7.71 -8.22 2.86
CA TRP A 15 6.44 -8.48 3.55
C TRP A 15 6.58 -8.23 5.05
N GLY A 16 7.63 -8.79 5.67
CA GLY A 16 7.91 -8.60 7.09
C GLY A 16 8.06 -7.13 7.46
N VAL A 17 8.80 -6.35 6.66
CA VAL A 17 8.99 -4.91 6.87
C VAL A 17 7.66 -4.16 6.74
N SER A 18 6.86 -4.43 5.71
CA SER A 18 5.58 -3.75 5.51
C SER A 18 4.59 -4.05 6.65
N ILE A 19 4.51 -5.31 7.08
CA ILE A 19 3.67 -5.74 8.23
C ILE A 19 4.17 -5.09 9.51
N PHE A 20 5.48 -5.08 9.76
CA PHE A 20 6.07 -4.46 10.93
C PHE A 20 5.78 -2.96 10.99
N ILE A 21 5.97 -2.24 9.88
CA ILE A 21 5.64 -0.80 9.79
C ILE A 21 4.15 -0.58 10.03
N SER A 22 3.27 -1.40 9.43
CA SER A 22 1.82 -1.33 9.64
C SER A 22 1.43 -1.48 11.11
N ILE A 23 2.00 -2.48 11.80
CA ILE A 23 1.76 -2.70 13.22
C ILE A 23 2.28 -1.53 14.04
N PHE A 24 3.52 -1.09 13.78
CA PHE A 24 4.14 0.04 14.47
C PHE A 24 3.32 1.32 14.33
N LEU A 25 2.89 1.65 13.10
CA LEU A 25 2.05 2.81 12.81
C LEU A 25 0.67 2.72 13.48
N SER A 26 0.05 1.54 13.50
CA SER A 26 -1.24 1.33 14.17
C SER A 26 -1.11 1.44 15.69
N SER A 27 -0.05 0.87 16.28
CA SER A 27 0.24 1.01 17.70
C SER A 27 0.53 2.46 18.10
N LEU A 28 1.26 3.21 17.26
CA LEU A 28 1.46 4.65 17.46
C LEU A 28 0.13 5.41 17.41
N ALA A 29 -0.77 5.07 16.49
CA ALA A 29 -2.08 5.71 16.37
C ALA A 29 -2.94 5.51 17.63
N ILE A 30 -2.86 4.32 18.24
CA ILE A 30 -3.55 4.01 19.51
C ILE A 30 -2.89 4.72 20.69
N TRP A 31 -1.55 4.76 20.72
CA TRP A 31 -0.82 5.32 21.87
C TRP A 31 -0.81 6.86 21.91
N CYS A 32 -0.83 7.53 20.76
CA CYS A 32 -0.81 9.00 20.65
C CYS A 32 -2.16 9.67 20.97
N ASP A 33 -2.97 9.08 21.84
CA ASP A 33 -4.39 9.38 22.05
C ASP A 33 -4.70 10.90 22.09
N ASN A 34 -5.22 11.40 20.96
CA ASN A 34 -5.64 12.79 20.71
C ASN A 34 -4.56 13.89 20.78
N GLN A 35 -3.28 13.59 20.95
CA GLN A 35 -2.26 14.66 21.07
C GLN A 35 -1.96 15.39 19.74
N TYR A 36 -2.18 14.74 18.59
CA TYR A 36 -1.77 15.30 17.29
C TYR A 36 -2.90 15.46 16.27
N ILE A 37 -3.99 14.67 16.39
CA ILE A 37 -5.12 14.70 15.44
C ILE A 37 -6.42 14.58 16.25
N GLU A 38 -7.14 15.70 16.37
CA GLU A 38 -8.45 15.75 17.01
C GLU A 38 -9.54 15.60 15.95
N ILE A 39 -10.16 14.41 15.87
CA ILE A 39 -11.28 14.16 14.96
C ILE A 39 -12.58 14.35 15.73
N LYS A 40 -13.32 15.42 15.38
CA LYS A 40 -14.66 15.64 15.89
C LYS A 40 -15.63 14.55 15.42
N GLN A 41 -16.61 14.24 16.24
CA GLN A 41 -17.59 13.19 15.96
C GLN A 41 -18.35 13.38 14.65
N GLU A 42 -18.74 14.61 14.36
CA GLU A 42 -19.38 15.01 13.10
C GLU A 42 -18.53 14.71 11.86
N ASN A 43 -17.21 14.60 11.99
CA ASN A 43 -16.28 14.45 10.88
C ASN A 43 -15.83 13.01 10.63
N ILE A 44 -16.15 12.04 11.50
CA ILE A 44 -15.70 10.65 11.35
C ILE A 44 -16.15 10.07 10.02
N ILE A 45 -17.43 10.21 9.69
CA ILE A 45 -17.99 9.68 8.44
C ILE A 45 -17.29 10.34 7.24
N GLY A 46 -17.15 11.67 7.25
CA GLY A 46 -16.51 12.40 6.15
C GLY A 46 -15.05 11.98 5.91
N ILE A 47 -14.25 11.88 6.99
CA ILE A 47 -12.85 11.46 6.90
C ILE A 47 -12.74 9.98 6.48
N ALA A 48 -13.56 9.11 7.06
CA ALA A 48 -13.58 7.68 6.70
C ALA A 48 -13.99 7.47 5.24
N THR A 49 -14.98 8.21 4.75
CA THR A 49 -15.37 8.19 3.33
C THR A 49 -14.22 8.67 2.45
N LEU A 50 -13.57 9.79 2.78
CA LEU A 50 -12.45 10.33 2.00
C LEU A 50 -11.27 9.35 1.92
N LEU A 51 -10.83 8.79 3.05
CA LEU A 51 -9.76 7.79 3.10
C LEU A 51 -10.15 6.48 2.40
N GLY A 52 -11.41 6.05 2.55
CA GLY A 52 -11.96 4.88 1.88
C GLY A 52 -11.92 5.08 0.35
N THR A 53 -12.44 6.20 -0.14
CA THR A 53 -12.41 6.53 -1.58
C THR A 53 -10.98 6.64 -2.10
N PHE A 54 -10.05 7.25 -1.36
CA PHE A 54 -8.63 7.27 -1.72
C PHE A 54 -8.06 5.84 -1.86
N SER A 55 -8.30 4.98 -0.87
CA SER A 55 -7.76 3.63 -0.85
C SER A 55 -8.30 2.78 -2.01
N PHE A 56 -9.60 2.90 -2.30
CA PHE A 56 -10.24 2.23 -3.42
C PHE A 56 -9.73 2.72 -4.77
N THR A 57 -9.66 4.05 -4.97
CA THR A 57 -9.17 4.64 -6.23
C THR A 57 -7.72 4.32 -6.49
N MET A 58 -6.86 4.37 -5.46
CA MET A 58 -5.45 4.00 -5.59
C MET A 58 -5.25 2.51 -5.83
N THR A 59 -6.14 1.64 -5.33
CA THR A 59 -6.12 0.23 -5.71
C THR A 59 -6.33 0.07 -7.22
N GLY A 60 -7.28 0.81 -7.80
CA GLY A 60 -7.48 0.88 -9.24
C GLY A 60 -6.27 1.42 -10.00
N PHE A 61 -5.62 2.46 -9.49
CA PHE A 61 -4.38 2.98 -10.06
C PHE A 61 -3.25 1.94 -10.09
N ILE A 62 -3.02 1.23 -8.98
CA ILE A 62 -2.03 0.16 -8.92
C ILE A 62 -2.40 -0.96 -9.90
N ALA A 63 -3.67 -1.38 -9.98
CA ALA A 63 -4.12 -2.36 -10.95
C ALA A 63 -3.85 -1.94 -12.40
N ALA A 64 -4.03 -0.65 -12.73
CA ALA A 64 -3.70 -0.10 -14.03
C ALA A 64 -2.18 -0.17 -14.33
N ILE A 65 -1.32 0.08 -13.34
CA ILE A 65 0.13 -0.15 -13.45
C ILE A 65 0.42 -1.63 -13.78
N GLY A 66 -0.26 -2.56 -13.10
CA GLY A 66 -0.14 -3.99 -13.35
C GLY A 66 -0.50 -4.37 -14.80
N ALA A 67 -1.66 -3.89 -15.27
CA ALA A 67 -2.11 -4.10 -16.65
C ALA A 67 -1.13 -3.50 -17.67
N TYR A 68 -0.64 -2.28 -17.41
CA TYR A 68 0.35 -1.63 -18.27
C TYR A 68 1.64 -2.47 -18.36
N ILE A 69 2.12 -2.98 -17.24
CA ILE A 69 3.35 -3.80 -17.21
C ILE A 69 3.21 -5.06 -18.06
N ILE A 70 2.04 -5.70 -18.04
CA ILE A 70 1.73 -6.84 -18.92
C ILE A 70 1.76 -6.40 -20.39
N SER A 71 1.19 -5.22 -20.70
CA SER A 71 1.15 -4.70 -22.08
C SER A 71 2.54 -4.38 -22.68
N VAL A 72 3.53 -4.08 -21.84
CA VAL A 72 4.91 -3.79 -22.29
C VAL A 72 5.86 -4.98 -22.17
N SER A 73 5.31 -6.19 -21.98
CA SER A 73 6.10 -7.38 -21.69
C SER A 73 7.05 -7.81 -22.82
N ASP A 74 6.77 -7.41 -24.06
CA ASP A 74 7.60 -7.71 -25.24
C ASP A 74 8.78 -6.74 -25.44
N LYS A 75 8.88 -5.67 -24.63
CA LYS A 75 9.98 -4.69 -24.75
C LYS A 75 11.30 -5.30 -24.27
N LYS A 76 12.40 -5.00 -24.98
CA LYS A 76 13.76 -5.50 -24.65
C LYS A 76 14.20 -5.15 -23.23
N SER A 77 13.85 -3.97 -22.72
CA SER A 77 14.14 -3.55 -21.33
C SER A 77 13.42 -4.44 -20.32
N PHE A 78 12.16 -4.76 -20.57
CA PHE A 78 11.35 -5.65 -19.75
C PHE A 78 11.86 -7.09 -19.76
N LEU A 79 12.24 -7.61 -20.94
CA LEU A 79 12.83 -8.94 -21.05
C LEU A 79 14.12 -9.06 -20.24
N LYS A 80 15.00 -8.05 -20.27
CA LYS A 80 16.20 -8.01 -19.41
C LYS A 80 15.84 -7.95 -17.92
N TRP A 81 14.81 -7.20 -17.55
CA TRP A 81 14.33 -7.10 -16.17
C TRP A 81 13.76 -8.42 -15.66
N LYS A 82 12.98 -9.11 -16.50
CA LYS A 82 12.46 -10.46 -16.28
C LYS A 82 13.59 -11.48 -16.15
N GLN A 83 14.54 -11.48 -17.08
CA GLN A 83 15.71 -12.38 -17.06
C GLN A 83 16.58 -12.19 -15.81
N LYS A 84 16.67 -10.97 -15.28
CA LYS A 84 17.42 -10.72 -14.04
C LYS A 84 16.68 -11.14 -12.76
N GLY A 85 15.40 -11.50 -12.84
CA GLY A 85 14.59 -11.96 -11.71
C GLY A 85 13.92 -10.84 -10.89
N TYR A 86 14.13 -9.57 -11.24
CA TYR A 86 13.59 -8.43 -10.50
C TYR A 86 12.07 -8.24 -10.66
N ILE A 87 11.50 -8.75 -11.75
CA ILE A 87 10.05 -8.72 -12.00
C ILE A 87 9.26 -9.42 -10.90
N TYR A 88 9.81 -10.50 -10.32
CA TYR A 88 9.14 -11.26 -9.28
C TYR A 88 9.04 -10.43 -7.99
N ILE A 89 10.12 -9.74 -7.63
CA ILE A 89 10.14 -8.83 -6.47
C ILE A 89 9.10 -7.72 -6.67
N PHE A 90 9.01 -7.16 -7.88
CA PHE A 90 8.00 -6.17 -8.21
C PHE A 90 6.57 -6.70 -8.04
N TYR A 91 6.25 -7.90 -8.52
CA TYR A 91 4.91 -8.48 -8.35
C TYR A 91 4.55 -8.70 -6.88
N HIS A 92 5.53 -8.96 -6.01
CA HIS A 92 5.27 -9.02 -4.57
C HIS A 92 4.98 -7.65 -3.96
N ILE A 93 5.73 -6.61 -4.33
CA ILE A 93 5.46 -5.22 -3.89
C ILE A 93 4.11 -4.74 -4.42
N TYR A 94 3.78 -5.07 -5.67
CA TYR A 94 2.47 -4.84 -6.28
C TYR A 94 1.35 -5.48 -5.45
N GLY A 95 1.49 -6.78 -5.13
CA GLY A 95 0.51 -7.50 -4.32
C GLY A 95 0.37 -6.92 -2.92
N GLN A 96 1.48 -6.55 -2.27
CA GLN A 96 1.47 -5.86 -0.99
C GLN A 96 0.68 -4.57 -1.06
N SER A 97 0.96 -3.72 -2.06
CA SER A 97 0.29 -2.43 -2.24
C SER A 97 -1.23 -2.60 -2.32
N ILE A 98 -1.71 -3.57 -3.10
CA ILE A 98 -3.15 -3.88 -3.20
C ILE A 98 -3.71 -4.35 -1.85
N VAL A 99 -3.03 -5.27 -1.17
CA VAL A 99 -3.49 -5.81 0.11
C VAL A 99 -3.60 -4.70 1.17
N PHE A 100 -2.59 -3.84 1.31
CA PHE A 100 -2.60 -2.75 2.30
C PHE A 100 -3.64 -1.67 1.98
N LEU A 101 -3.85 -1.34 0.70
CA LEU A 101 -4.91 -0.44 0.28
C LEU A 101 -6.30 -1.04 0.57
N LEU A 102 -6.51 -2.33 0.30
CA LEU A 102 -7.76 -3.02 0.63
C LEU A 102 -8.00 -3.09 2.14
N ILE A 103 -6.98 -3.39 2.93
CA ILE A 103 -7.06 -3.36 4.39
C ILE A 103 -7.47 -1.95 4.85
N SER A 104 -6.85 -0.90 4.31
CA SER A 104 -7.15 0.48 4.66
C SER A 104 -8.59 0.87 4.30
N PHE A 105 -9.08 0.42 3.14
CA PHE A 105 -10.47 0.58 2.74
C PHE A 105 -11.42 -0.11 3.73
N LEU A 106 -11.15 -1.37 4.08
CA LEU A 106 -11.96 -2.13 5.04
C LEU A 106 -11.92 -1.52 6.45
N THR A 107 -10.76 -1.01 6.88
CA THR A 107 -10.62 -0.27 8.15
C THR A 107 -11.50 0.99 8.15
N CYS A 108 -11.56 1.73 7.04
CA CYS A 108 -12.44 2.90 6.92
C CYS A 108 -13.92 2.50 6.97
N MET A 109 -14.32 1.42 6.30
CA MET A 109 -15.70 0.91 6.38
C MET A 109 -16.04 0.44 7.79
N ALA A 110 -15.12 -0.25 8.46
CA ALA A 110 -15.27 -0.68 9.85
C ALA A 110 -15.43 0.51 10.81
N ALA A 111 -14.70 1.61 10.59
CA ALA A 111 -14.83 2.82 11.40
C ALA A 111 -16.23 3.47 11.29
N ILE A 112 -16.90 3.34 10.14
CA ILE A 112 -18.25 3.90 9.92
C ILE A 112 -19.33 3.08 10.64
N ILE A 113 -19.21 1.76 10.67
CA ILE A 113 -20.27 0.87 11.20
C ILE A 113 -20.12 0.56 12.69
N THR A 114 -19.01 0.95 13.33
CA THR A 114 -18.73 0.66 14.75
C THR A 114 -19.14 1.82 15.67
N PRO A 115 -19.33 1.58 16.97
CA PRO A 115 -19.61 2.63 17.95
C PRO A 115 -18.54 3.71 17.95
N PHE A 116 -18.93 4.96 18.25
CA PHE A 116 -18.09 6.16 18.13
C PHE A 116 -16.65 6.01 18.67
N TYR A 117 -16.49 5.52 19.91
CA TYR A 117 -15.18 5.38 20.56
C TYR A 117 -14.25 4.39 19.83
N LEU A 118 -14.82 3.31 19.27
CA LEU A 118 -14.09 2.34 18.45
C LEU A 118 -13.83 2.90 17.06
N GLY A 119 -14.84 3.51 16.44
CA GLY A 119 -14.74 4.10 15.11
C GLY A 119 -13.64 5.15 15.02
N LEU A 120 -13.51 6.00 16.04
CA LEU A 120 -12.43 6.98 16.14
C LEU A 120 -11.04 6.33 16.14
N THR A 121 -10.85 5.32 17.00
CA THR A 121 -9.56 4.60 17.12
C THR A 121 -9.21 3.86 15.82
N ILE A 122 -10.18 3.18 15.23
CA ILE A 122 -10.03 2.46 13.95
C ILE A 122 -9.69 3.45 12.83
N LEU A 123 -10.36 4.61 12.78
CA LEU A 123 -10.09 5.64 11.79
C LEU A 123 -8.69 6.23 11.92
N LYS A 124 -8.21 6.47 13.15
CA LYS A 124 -6.83 6.90 13.40
C LYS A 124 -5.83 5.87 12.86
N CYS A 125 -6.05 4.58 13.10
CA CYS A 125 -5.22 3.53 12.48
C CYS A 125 -5.23 3.62 10.94
N GLY A 126 -6.39 3.84 10.34
CA GLY A 126 -6.52 4.06 8.89
C GLY A 126 -5.73 5.27 8.38
N VAL A 127 -5.73 6.38 9.11
CA VAL A 127 -4.93 7.58 8.78
C VAL A 127 -3.44 7.31 8.85
N TYR A 128 -2.97 6.57 9.86
CA TYR A 128 -1.54 6.22 9.95
C TYR A 128 -1.13 5.22 8.87
N LEU A 129 -1.99 4.26 8.52
CA LEU A 129 -1.76 3.33 7.40
C LEU A 129 -1.67 4.03 6.04
N LEU A 130 -2.28 5.21 5.88
CA LEU A 130 -2.17 6.02 4.68
C LEU A 130 -0.71 6.32 4.32
N ILE A 131 0.16 6.55 5.31
CA ILE A 131 1.58 6.82 5.08
C ILE A 131 2.26 5.63 4.39
N LEU A 132 1.99 4.42 4.89
CA LEU A 132 2.52 3.19 4.29
C LEU A 132 2.01 3.01 2.84
N ASN A 133 0.72 3.23 2.61
CA ASN A 133 0.12 3.16 1.28
C ASN A 133 0.76 4.17 0.31
N ILE A 134 0.98 5.41 0.75
CA ILE A 134 1.66 6.43 -0.06
C ILE A 134 3.07 5.99 -0.42
N MET A 135 3.83 5.43 0.54
CA MET A 135 5.17 4.90 0.26
C MET A 135 5.15 3.77 -0.78
N HIS A 136 4.20 2.84 -0.66
CA HIS A 136 3.99 1.78 -1.66
C HIS A 136 3.66 2.35 -3.04
N ILE A 137 2.73 3.31 -3.14
CA ILE A 137 2.35 3.96 -4.41
C ILE A 137 3.54 4.67 -5.06
N ILE A 138 4.31 5.43 -4.27
CA ILE A 138 5.51 6.13 -4.78
C ILE A 138 6.53 5.12 -5.28
N LEU A 139 6.82 4.07 -4.52
CA LEU A 139 7.78 3.03 -4.91
C LEU A 139 7.36 2.34 -6.21
N MET A 140 6.08 1.97 -6.31
CA MET A 140 5.51 1.35 -7.51
C MET A 140 5.60 2.26 -8.73
N THR A 141 5.33 3.55 -8.55
CA THR A 141 5.40 4.55 -9.61
C THR A 141 6.83 4.75 -10.09
N ILE A 142 7.80 4.88 -9.17
CA ILE A 142 9.24 5.03 -9.49
C ILE A 142 9.75 3.82 -10.27
N ILE A 143 9.45 2.60 -9.80
CA ILE A 143 9.90 1.38 -10.49
C ILE A 143 9.33 1.33 -11.91
N THR A 144 8.05 1.64 -12.06
CA THR A 144 7.35 1.61 -13.35
C THR A 144 7.92 2.65 -14.32
N LEU A 145 8.08 3.91 -13.89
CA LEU A 145 8.68 4.99 -14.68
C LEU A 145 10.12 4.66 -15.08
N GLY A 146 10.90 4.06 -14.18
CA GLY A 146 12.26 3.63 -14.46
C GLY A 146 12.36 2.56 -15.55
N GLN A 147 11.32 1.74 -15.75
CA GLN A 147 11.24 0.81 -16.88
C GLN A 147 10.81 1.50 -18.19
N MET A 148 10.07 2.61 -18.11
CA MET A 148 9.64 3.38 -19.29
C MET A 148 10.79 4.17 -19.94
N GLN A 149 11.67 4.76 -19.12
CA GLN A 149 12.74 5.64 -19.61
C GLN A 149 13.94 4.90 -20.22
N LYS A 150 14.14 3.62 -19.86
CA LYS A 150 15.20 2.78 -20.42
C LYS A 150 14.78 2.25 -21.80
N LYS A 151 14.93 3.08 -22.83
CA LYS A 151 14.89 2.66 -24.24
C LYS A 151 16.09 1.79 -24.60
#